data_AF-A0A954R187-F1
#
_entry.id   AF-A0A954R187-F1
#
_cell.length_a   1.000
_cell.length_b   1.000
_cell.length_c   1.000
_cell.angle_alpha   90.00
_cell.angle_beta   90.00
_cell.angle_gamma   90.00
#
_symmetry.space_group_name_H-M   'P 1'
#
loop_
_entity.id
_entity.type
_entity.pdbx_description
1 polymer ?
#
loop_
_entity_poly.entity_id
_entity_poly.type
_entity_poly.pdbx_seq_one_letter_code
_entity_poly.pdbx_strand_id
1 'polypeptide(L)' 'REVLLDVPHYDFNWQLKYVLAEPKLIPEGTRIVCTAVYDNSEGNLANPDSSREVGWGNQSWDEMMIGFFDTVIPK' A
#
# COMPACT_ATOMS: atom_id res chain seq x y z
N ARG A 1 9.43 -16.61 0.41
CA ARG A 1 8.67 -15.34 0.34
C ARG A 1 7.39 -15.66 -0.43
N GLU A 2 6.24 -15.22 0.08
CA GLU A 2 4.92 -15.42 -0.54
C GLU A 2 4.32 -14.04 -0.84
N VAL A 3 3.60 -13.93 -1.95
CA VAL A 3 2.85 -12.72 -2.28
C VAL A 3 1.45 -12.85 -1.70
N LEU A 4 1.11 -11.98 -0.75
CA LEU A 4 -0.22 -11.96 -0.11
C LEU A 4 -1.24 -11.16 -0.92
N LEU A 5 -0.79 -10.08 -1.57
CA LEU A 5 -1.59 -9.17 -2.37
C LEU A 5 -0.67 -8.52 -3.41
N ASP A 6 -1.12 -8.47 -4.65
CA ASP A 6 -0.47 -7.75 -5.75
C ASP A 6 -1.51 -6.93 -6.50
N VAL A 7 -1.32 -5.62 -6.55
CA VAL A 7 -2.24 -4.67 -7.18
C VAL A 7 -1.42 -3.75 -8.08
N PRO A 8 -1.00 -4.22 -9.27
CA PRO A 8 -0.08 -3.48 -10.14
C PRO A 8 -0.67 -2.18 -10.71
N HIS A 9 -2.01 -2.07 -10.73
CA HIS A 9 -2.75 -0.89 -11.17
C HIS A 9 -3.63 -0.36 -10.04
N TYR A 10 -3.01 -0.11 -8.89
CA TYR A 10 -3.70 0.51 -7.76
C TYR A 10 -4.14 1.93 -8.13
N ASP A 11 -5.39 2.27 -7.81
CA ASP A 11 -5.93 3.62 -7.89
C ASP A 11 -6.23 4.10 -6.48
N PHE A 12 -5.76 5.31 -6.13
CA PHE A 12 -5.97 5.90 -4.81
C PHE A 12 -7.45 6.02 -4.42
N ASN A 13 -8.34 6.17 -5.40
CA ASN A 13 -9.79 6.22 -5.17
C ASN A 13 -10.36 4.86 -4.73
N TRP A 14 -9.60 3.76 -4.85
CA TRP A 14 -10.00 2.42 -4.46
C TRP A 14 -9.44 2.06 -3.09
N GLN A 15 -10.06 2.56 -2.03
CA GLN A 15 -9.75 2.18 -0.66
C GLN A 15 -10.49 0.88 -0.28
N LEU A 16 -10.07 -0.23 -0.90
CA LEU A 16 -10.72 -1.53 -0.77
C LEU A 16 -10.04 -2.42 0.27
N LYS A 17 -10.83 -3.32 0.86
CA LYS A 17 -10.34 -4.42 1.69
C LYS A 17 -10.32 -5.71 0.88
N TYR A 18 -9.13 -6.28 0.69
CA TYR A 18 -8.96 -7.61 0.10
C TYR A 18 -8.87 -8.66 1.20
N VAL A 19 -9.75 -9.66 1.17
CA VAL A 19 -9.77 -10.75 2.14
C VAL A 19 -9.14 -11.97 1.49
N LEU A 20 -8.16 -12.58 2.16
CA LEU A 20 -7.56 -13.83 1.72
C LEU A 20 -8.63 -14.93 1.70
N ALA A 21 -8.71 -15.68 0.60
CA ALA A 21 -9.63 -16.80 0.48
C ALA A 21 -9.38 -17.85 1.58
N GLU A 22 -8.11 -18.06 1.92
CA GLU A 22 -7.67 -18.89 3.03
C GLU A 22 -6.82 -18.06 3.99
N PRO A 23 -7.19 -17.96 5.29
CA PRO A 23 -6.39 -17.28 6.29
C PRO A 23 -4.99 -17.88 6.39
N LYS A 24 -3.98 -17.04 6.58
CA LYS A 24 -2.58 -17.47 6.75
C LYS A 24 -2.18 -17.43 8.21
N LEU A 25 -1.54 -18.48 8.67
CA LEU A 25 -0.84 -18.47 9.95
C LEU A 25 0.39 -17.56 9.85
N ILE A 26 0.62 -16.78 10.89
CA ILE A 26 1.78 -15.89 11.00
C ILE A 26 2.60 -16.34 12.21
N PRO A 27 3.47 -17.36 12.07
CA PRO A 27 4.35 -17.80 13.14
C PRO A 27 5.28 -16.69 13.62
N GLU A 28 5.79 -16.84 14.84
CA GLU A 28 6.84 -15.97 15.37
C GLU A 28 8.03 -15.87 14.41
N GLY A 29 8.57 -14.67 14.26
CA GLY A 29 9.67 -14.38 13.34
C GLY A 29 9.24 -14.12 11.88
N THR A 30 7.95 -14.27 11.55
CA THR A 30 7.44 -13.90 10.22
C THR A 30 7.56 -12.39 9.99
N ARG A 31 7.98 -12.00 8.78
CA ARG A 31 8.05 -10.59 8.36
C ARG A 31 7.06 -10.33 7.24
N ILE A 32 6.16 -9.38 7.46
CA ILE A 32 5.29 -8.82 6.41
C ILE A 32 6.02 -7.63 5.81
N VAL A 33 6.17 -7.64 4.48
CA VAL A 33 6.83 -6.56 3.74
C VAL A 33 5.82 -6.02 2.73
N CYS A 34 5.52 -4.74 2.84
CA CYS A 34 4.68 -4.04 1.86
C CYS A 34 5.59 -3.14 1.00
N THR A 35 5.33 -3.11 -0.30
CA THR A 35 6.07 -2.30 -1.26
C THR A 35 5.07 -1.54 -2.10
N ALA A 36 5.25 -0.23 -2.20
CA ALA A 36 4.48 0.63 -3.09
C ALA A 36 5.42 1.38 -4.01
N VAL A 37 4.88 1.82 -5.14
CA VAL A 37 5.59 2.62 -6.13
C VAL A 37 4.79 3.90 -6.34
N TYR A 38 5.47 5.04 -6.26
CA TYR A 38 4.90 6.35 -6.55
C TYR A 38 5.24 6.74 -7.99
N ASP A 39 4.26 7.25 -8.72
CA ASP A 39 4.46 7.78 -10.08
C ASP A 39 4.54 9.31 -10.05
N ASN A 40 5.77 9.82 -9.95
CA ASN A 40 6.08 11.25 -10.03
C ASN A 40 6.40 11.71 -11.47
N SER A 41 6.01 10.95 -12.51
CA SER A 41 6.28 11.33 -13.90
C SER A 41 5.39 12.48 -14.37
N GLU A 42 5.85 13.23 -15.37
CA GLU A 42 5.05 14.27 -16.05
C GLU A 42 3.78 13.72 -16.73
N GLY A 43 3.73 12.39 -16.96
CA GLY A 43 2.56 11.72 -17.55
C GLY A 43 1.41 11.49 -16.58
N ASN A 44 1.67 11.55 -15.26
CA ASN A 44 0.64 11.40 -14.25
C ASN A 44 -0.12 12.72 -14.05
N LEU A 45 -1.22 12.90 -14.79
CA LEU A 45 -2.05 14.11 -14.72
C LEU A 45 -2.71 14.35 -13.34
N ALA A 46 -2.74 13.34 -12.47
CA ALA A 46 -3.22 13.51 -11.09
C ALA A 46 -2.16 14.17 -10.18
N ASN A 47 -0.90 14.20 -10.61
CA ASN A 47 0.17 14.91 -9.92
C ASN A 47 0.26 16.37 -10.42
N PRO A 48 -0.09 17.36 -9.60
CA PRO A 48 -0.11 18.76 -10.02
C PRO A 48 1.29 19.36 -10.27
N ASP A 49 2.34 18.76 -9.71
CA ASP A 49 3.72 19.22 -9.85
C ASP A 49 4.72 18.05 -9.75
N SER A 50 5.05 17.46 -10.90
CA SER A 50 6.03 16.37 -11.02
C SER A 50 7.48 16.78 -10.75
N SER A 51 7.78 18.08 -10.68
CA SER A 51 9.14 18.58 -10.45
C SER A 51 9.51 18.65 -8.97
N ARG A 52 8.50 18.56 -8.09
CA ARG A 52 8.65 18.71 -6.65
C ARG A 52 8.96 17.39 -5.98
N GLU A 53 9.88 17.40 -5.02
CA GLU A 53 10.06 16.29 -4.10
C GLU A 53 8.92 16.31 -3.07
N VAL A 54 8.23 15.17 -2.91
CA VAL A 54 7.13 15.02 -1.95
C VAL A 54 7.53 13.99 -0.90
N GLY A 55 7.44 14.40 0.36
CA GLY A 55 7.73 13.54 1.51
C GLY A 55 6.47 13.01 2.17
N TRP A 56 6.65 12.19 3.20
CA TRP A 56 5.56 11.72 4.04
C TRP A 56 4.91 12.88 4.82
N GLY A 57 3.58 12.89 4.90
CA GLY A 57 2.88 13.85 5.75
C GLY A 57 1.38 13.59 5.84
N ASN A 58 0.67 14.53 6.47
CA ASN A 58 -0.76 14.39 6.77
C ASN A 58 -1.68 15.20 5.84
N GLN A 59 -1.09 16.05 4.99
CA GLN A 59 -1.83 16.94 4.12
C GLN A 59 -2.06 16.29 2.76
N SER A 60 -3.05 16.79 2.01
CA SER A 60 -3.38 16.27 0.67
C SER A 60 -2.28 16.47 -0.37
N TRP A 61 -1.25 17.24 -0.06
CA TRP A 61 -0.08 17.49 -0.93
C TRP A 61 1.18 16.77 -0.45
N ASP A 62 1.07 15.99 0.62
CA ASP A 62 2.10 15.07 1.10
C ASP A 62 1.80 13.65 0.63
N GLU A 63 2.81 12.77 0.64
CA GLU A 63 2.63 11.35 0.32
C GLU A 63 2.25 10.52 1.55
N MET A 64 1.52 9.43 1.31
CA MET A 64 1.25 8.40 2.30
C MET A 64 1.28 7.01 1.67
N MET A 65 1.72 6.04 2.45
CA MET A 65 1.61 4.61 2.15
C MET A 65 1.50 3.85 3.45
N ILE A 66 0.39 3.14 3.61
CA ILE A 66 0.14 2.34 4.80
C ILE A 66 -0.27 0.94 4.35
N GLY A 67 0.54 -0.06 4.73
CA GLY A 67 0.20 -1.47 4.56
C GLY A 67 -0.74 -1.93 5.68
N PHE A 68 -2.04 -1.69 5.52
CA PHE A 68 -3.04 -2.21 6.46
C PHE A 68 -3.20 -3.72 6.32
N PHE A 69 -3.26 -4.42 7.45
CA PHE A 69 -3.64 -5.83 7.53
C PHE A 69 -4.37 -6.09 8.84
N ASP A 70 -5.31 -7.03 8.80
CA ASP A 70 -6.03 -7.49 9.99
C ASP A 70 -5.51 -8.87 10.39
N THR A 71 -5.38 -9.09 11.69
CA THR A 71 -5.09 -10.41 12.27
C THR A 71 -6.21 -10.83 13.20
N VAL A 72 -6.47 -12.12 13.26
CA VAL A 72 -7.32 -12.73 14.29
C VAL A 72 -6.46 -13.60 15.19
N ILE A 73 -6.63 -13.48 16.50
CA ILE A 73 -6.00 -14.38 17.46
C ILE A 73 -6.99 -15.53 17.69
N PRO A 74 -6.61 -16.79 17.42
CA PRO A 74 -7.46 -17.94 17.73
C PRO A 74 -7.82 -17.96 19.22
N LYS A 75 -9.07 -18.30 19.54
CA LYS A 75 -9.52 -18.51 20.92
C LYS A 75 -8.99 -19.82 21.48
#